data_AF-A0A099CYN9-F1
#
_entry.id   AF-A0A099CYN9-F1
#
_cell.length_a   1.000
_cell.length_b   1.000
_cell.length_c   1.000
_cell.angle_alpha   90.00
_cell.angle_beta   90.00
_cell.angle_gamma   90.00
#
_symmetry.space_group_name_H-M   'P 1'
#
loop_
_entity.id
_entity.type
_entity.pdbx_description
1 polymer ?
#
loop_
_entity_poly.entity_id
_entity_poly.type
_entity_poly.pdbx_seq_one_letter_code
_entity_poly.pdbx_strand_id
1 'polypeptide(L)'
;MHYLSTKQRLAIRLGLIATAIVASLATILIWPRLDHAIEHHTDIMLIAALTLVIAGAVAYRLLLRYEPTFPSGFQATVHHRNIALDHASGRLWVRTPDAHEYTLSSDQIRAWKHEWTHHSNRLGLQRRACNLIVLELAEPGGTRIGVDFGRDHAAASQWQARIAYWKRRDLFDMQPRHAPL
;
A
#
# COMPACT_ATOMS: atom_id res chain seq x y z
N MET A 1 -3.10 -10.27 21.98
CA MET A 1 -2.89 -9.23 20.96
C MET A 1 -4.08 -8.28 20.97
N HIS A 2 -3.93 -7.07 21.52
CA HIS A 2 -5.01 -6.08 21.56
C HIS A 2 -5.12 -5.39 20.19
N TYR A 3 -6.21 -5.66 19.46
CA TYR A 3 -6.54 -4.93 18.23
C TYR A 3 -6.97 -3.50 18.59
N LEU A 4 -6.18 -2.51 18.17
CA LEU A 4 -6.55 -1.10 18.29
C LEU A 4 -7.69 -0.79 17.31
N SER A 5 -8.75 -0.16 17.81
CA SER A 5 -9.91 0.20 16.99
C SER A 5 -9.52 1.23 15.92
N THR A 6 -10.30 1.30 14.85
CA THR A 6 -10.11 2.27 13.74
C THR A 6 -10.06 3.71 14.24
N LYS A 7 -10.82 4.03 15.31
CA LYS A 7 -10.80 5.34 15.97
C LYS A 7 -9.49 5.61 16.72
N GLN A 8 -8.94 4.60 17.40
CA GLN A 8 -7.63 4.73 18.09
C GLN A 8 -6.49 4.93 17.09
N ARG A 9 -6.52 4.25 15.94
CA ARG A 9 -5.52 4.44 14.88
C ARG A 9 -5.57 5.82 14.26
N LEU A 10 -6.78 6.38 14.05
CA LEU A 10 -6.94 7.76 13.59
C LEU A 10 -6.43 8.77 14.63
N ALA A 11 -6.75 8.56 15.92
CA ALA A 11 -6.29 9.42 17.01
C ALA A 11 -4.77 9.43 17.15
N ILE A 12 -4.10 8.28 16.99
CA ILE A 12 -2.63 8.19 16.99
C ILE A 12 -2.02 8.97 15.81
N ARG A 13 -2.62 8.86 14.62
CA ARG A 13 -2.15 9.60 13.43
C ARG A 13 -2.30 11.11 13.60
N LEU A 14 -3.45 11.56 14.07
CA LEU A 14 -3.70 12.97 14.36
C LEU A 14 -2.79 13.49 15.48
N GLY A 15 -2.56 12.69 16.51
CA GLY A 15 -1.62 13.00 17.59
C GLY A 15 -0.19 13.19 17.09
N LEU A 16 0.30 12.31 16.21
CA LEU A 16 1.64 12.43 15.63
C LEU A 16 1.77 13.67 14.74
N ILE A 17 0.76 13.98 13.92
CA ILE A 17 0.73 15.18 13.08
C ILE A 17 0.72 16.44 13.94
N ALA A 18 -0.13 16.48 14.97
CA ALA A 18 -0.19 17.60 15.90
C ALA A 18 1.15 17.78 16.64
N THR A 19 1.81 16.68 17.04
CA THR A 19 3.11 16.73 17.72
C THR A 19 4.21 17.25 16.78
N ALA A 20 4.21 16.86 15.50
CA ALA A 20 5.15 17.36 14.50
C ALA A 20 4.95 18.86 14.22
N ILE A 21 3.69 19.33 14.18
CA ILE A 21 3.34 20.73 14.00
C ILE A 21 3.76 21.55 15.22
N VAL A 22 3.44 21.08 16.43
CA VAL A 22 3.82 21.74 17.70
C VAL A 22 5.35 21.79 17.84
N ALA A 23 6.07 20.73 17.50
CA ALA A 23 7.53 20.71 17.53
C ALA A 23 8.13 21.73 16.55
N SER A 24 7.59 21.81 15.32
CA SER A 24 8.03 22.78 14.30
C SER A 24 7.75 24.22 14.75
N LEU A 25 6.57 24.50 15.30
CA LEU A 25 6.18 25.81 15.84
C LEU A 25 7.04 26.21 17.05
N ALA A 26 7.29 25.28 17.98
CA ALA A 26 8.19 25.52 19.11
C ALA A 26 9.60 25.86 18.63
N THR A 27 10.11 25.15 17.61
CA THR A 27 11.43 25.43 17.04
C THR A 27 11.50 26.83 16.44
N ILE A 28 10.46 27.27 15.71
CA ILE A 28 10.36 28.62 15.12
C ILE A 28 10.24 29.71 16.20
N LEU A 29 9.47 29.46 17.27
CA LEU A 29 9.26 30.43 18.36
C LEU A 29 10.47 30.57 19.29
N ILE A 30 11.29 29.53 19.42
CA ILE A 30 12.51 29.54 20.24
C ILE A 30 13.71 30.08 19.44
N TRP A 31 13.68 30.02 18.10
CA TRP A 31 14.72 30.51 17.19
C TRP A 31 15.23 31.94 17.50
N PRO A 32 14.37 32.96 17.72
CA PRO A 32 14.83 34.33 17.97
C PRO A 32 15.50 34.50 19.35
N ARG A 33 15.22 33.59 20.30
CA ARG A 33 15.88 33.55 21.61
C ARG A 33 17.19 32.77 21.59
N LEU A 34 17.39 31.92 20.58
CA LEU A 34 18.61 31.16 20.36
C LEU A 34 19.70 31.99 19.67
N ASP A 35 19.37 33.06 18.94
CA ASP A 35 20.37 33.92 18.28
C ASP A 35 21.43 34.51 19.24
N HIS A 36 21.14 34.64 20.54
CA HIS A 36 22.14 35.03 21.57
C HIS A 36 22.88 33.85 22.22
N ALA A 37 22.47 32.61 21.97
CA ALA A 37 23.01 31.39 22.59
C ALA A 37 23.73 30.46 21.58
N ILE A 38 23.65 30.74 20.28
CA ILE A 38 24.25 29.94 19.20
C ILE A 38 25.79 29.90 19.29
N GLU A 39 26.44 30.86 19.95
CA GLU A 39 27.91 30.83 20.15
C GLU A 39 28.39 29.70 21.10
N HIS A 40 27.53 29.11 21.93
CA HIS A 40 27.95 28.11 22.94
C HIS A 40 27.16 26.80 22.94
N HIS A 41 26.12 26.64 22.12
CA HIS A 41 25.19 25.50 22.23
C HIS A 41 24.89 24.80 20.89
N THR A 42 25.93 24.59 20.08
CA THR A 42 25.90 23.75 18.86
C THR A 42 25.37 22.34 19.12
N ASP A 43 25.65 21.76 20.28
CA ASP A 43 25.20 20.40 20.64
C ASP A 43 23.68 20.30 20.79
N ILE A 44 23.01 21.35 21.32
CA ILE A 44 21.56 21.35 21.52
C ILE A 44 20.83 21.42 20.17
N MET A 45 21.35 22.22 19.23
CA MET A 45 20.79 22.29 17.88
C MET A 45 20.99 20.99 17.10
N LEU A 46 22.14 20.32 17.28
CA LEU A 46 22.41 19.02 16.68
C LEU A 46 21.42 17.95 17.20
N ILE A 47 21.19 17.91 18.51
CA ILE A 47 20.24 16.97 19.13
C ILE A 47 18.81 17.22 18.63
N ALA A 48 18.38 18.49 18.53
CA ALA A 48 17.07 18.84 18.01
C ALA A 48 16.88 18.42 16.54
N ALA A 49 17.88 18.70 15.69
CA ALA A 49 17.86 18.30 14.28
C ALA A 49 17.83 16.76 14.13
N LEU A 50 18.64 16.04 14.90
CA LEU A 50 18.67 14.59 14.89
C LEU A 50 17.33 13.99 15.32
N THR A 51 16.71 14.56 16.35
CA THR A 51 15.39 14.12 16.84
C THR A 51 14.32 14.31 15.76
N LEU A 52 14.36 15.44 15.04
CA LEU A 52 13.43 15.71 13.94
C LEU A 52 13.61 14.72 12.77
N VAL A 53 14.86 14.40 12.42
CA VAL A 53 15.18 13.42 11.36
C VAL A 53 14.71 12.02 11.77
N ILE A 54 14.94 11.61 13.02
CA ILE A 54 14.49 10.31 13.52
C ILE A 54 12.96 10.26 13.55
N ALA A 55 12.30 11.29 14.05
CA ALA A 55 10.84 11.38 14.05
C ALA A 55 10.26 11.33 12.64
N GLY A 56 10.87 12.04 11.68
CA GLY A 56 10.52 12.00 10.26
C GLY A 56 10.71 10.61 9.64
N ALA A 57 11.82 9.94 9.93
CA ALA A 57 12.09 8.58 9.45
C ALA A 57 11.11 7.55 10.04
N VAL A 58 10.75 7.68 11.32
CA VAL A 58 9.75 6.84 11.98
C VAL A 58 8.36 7.10 11.42
N ALA A 59 7.96 8.36 11.27
CA ALA A 59 6.70 8.75 10.65
C ALA A 59 6.61 8.25 9.21
N TYR A 60 7.68 8.39 8.42
CA TYR A 60 7.78 7.86 7.06
C TYR A 60 7.64 6.34 7.04
N ARG A 61 8.34 5.61 7.92
CA ARG A 61 8.19 4.15 8.05
C ARG A 61 6.77 3.73 8.46
N LEU A 62 6.13 4.47 9.34
CA LEU A 62 4.75 4.19 9.76
C LEU A 62 3.74 4.50 8.63
N LEU A 63 3.96 5.56 7.86
CA LEU A 63 3.18 5.86 6.66
C LEU A 63 3.37 4.80 5.57
N LEU A 64 4.57 4.23 5.46
CA LEU A 64 4.84 3.11 4.55
C LEU A 64 4.18 1.79 5.00
N ARG A 65 4.03 1.57 6.31
CA ARG A 65 3.26 0.46 6.89
C ARG A 65 1.76 0.75 6.88
N TYR A 66 1.23 1.09 5.71
CA TYR A 66 -0.20 1.10 5.51
C TYR A 66 -0.70 -0.35 5.53
N GLU A 67 -1.36 -0.72 6.62
CA GLU A 67 -2.08 -1.98 6.72
C GLU A 67 -3.44 -1.81 6.01
N PRO A 68 -3.76 -2.65 5.00
CA PRO A 68 -5.00 -2.52 4.26
C PRO A 68 -6.21 -2.75 5.16
N THR A 69 -7.18 -1.84 5.10
CA THR A 69 -8.50 -2.02 5.69
C THR A 69 -9.42 -2.63 4.64
N PHE A 70 -9.95 -3.81 4.91
CA PHE A 70 -10.85 -4.50 3.99
C PHE A 70 -12.30 -4.10 4.25
N PRO A 71 -13.18 -4.18 3.22
CA PRO A 71 -14.60 -3.95 3.39
C PRO A 71 -15.22 -4.95 4.38
N SER A 72 -16.35 -4.55 4.98
CA SER A 72 -17.06 -5.39 5.95
C SER A 72 -17.41 -6.75 5.33
N GLY A 73 -17.17 -7.83 6.07
CA GLY A 73 -17.41 -9.20 5.61
C GLY A 73 -16.40 -9.73 4.59
N PHE A 74 -15.28 -9.04 4.35
CA PHE A 74 -14.15 -9.58 3.58
C PHE A 74 -13.08 -10.13 4.52
N GLN A 75 -12.75 -11.42 4.39
CA GLN A 75 -11.74 -12.06 5.21
C GLN A 75 -10.51 -12.41 4.36
N ALA A 76 -9.52 -11.52 4.40
CA ALA A 76 -8.30 -11.70 3.62
C ALA A 76 -7.50 -12.92 4.11
N THR A 77 -7.49 -13.98 3.31
CA THR A 77 -6.68 -15.19 3.54
C THR A 77 -5.22 -14.97 3.13
N VAL A 78 -5.00 -14.24 2.04
CA VAL A 78 -3.67 -13.80 1.59
C VAL A 78 -3.79 -12.35 1.16
N HIS A 79 -2.85 -11.50 1.55
CA HIS A 79 -2.89 -10.09 1.19
C HIS A 79 -1.51 -9.48 0.96
N HIS A 80 -1.55 -8.38 0.23
CA HIS A 80 -0.47 -7.41 0.03
C HIS A 80 -1.09 -6.02 0.16
N ARG A 81 -0.27 -4.97 0.08
CA ARG A 81 -0.68 -3.58 0.34
C ARG A 81 -1.90 -3.11 -0.48
N ASN A 82 -2.03 -3.57 -1.73
CA ASN A 82 -3.03 -3.10 -2.69
C ASN A 82 -3.87 -4.23 -3.30
N ILE A 83 -3.75 -5.46 -2.78
CA ILE A 83 -4.49 -6.61 -3.28
C ILE A 83 -4.66 -7.65 -2.17
N ALA A 84 -5.81 -8.28 -2.10
CA ALA A 84 -6.08 -9.35 -1.16
C ALA A 84 -7.07 -10.35 -1.76
N LEU A 85 -6.94 -11.59 -1.34
CA LEU A 85 -7.82 -12.68 -1.76
C LEU A 85 -8.52 -13.26 -0.54
N ASP A 86 -9.82 -13.38 -0.63
CA ASP A 86 -10.65 -14.14 0.31
C ASP A 86 -11.03 -15.47 -0.36
N HIS A 87 -10.33 -16.54 0.01
CA HIS A 87 -10.58 -17.87 -0.54
C HIS A 87 -11.94 -18.46 -0.14
N ALA A 88 -12.54 -18.01 0.97
CA ALA A 88 -13.82 -18.54 1.45
C ALA A 88 -14.98 -17.97 0.63
N SER A 89 -14.92 -16.68 0.30
CA SER A 89 -15.95 -16.02 -0.51
C SER A 89 -15.63 -15.94 -2.01
N GLY A 90 -14.42 -16.32 -2.43
CA GLY A 90 -14.00 -16.28 -3.83
C GLY A 90 -13.84 -14.85 -4.38
N ARG A 91 -13.60 -13.87 -3.51
CA ARG A 91 -13.52 -12.45 -3.88
C ARG A 91 -12.08 -11.94 -3.82
N LEU A 92 -11.74 -11.12 -4.80
CA LEU A 92 -10.49 -10.39 -4.88
C LEU A 92 -10.74 -8.92 -4.53
N TRP A 93 -10.12 -8.44 -3.46
CA TRP A 93 -10.08 -7.01 -3.16
C TRP A 93 -8.83 -6.41 -3.81
N VAL A 94 -8.98 -5.27 -4.48
CA VAL A 94 -7.88 -4.53 -5.11
C VAL A 94 -8.01 -3.04 -4.85
N ARG A 95 -6.86 -2.36 -4.83
CA ARG A 95 -6.79 -0.90 -4.73
C ARG A 95 -5.93 -0.31 -5.84
N THR A 96 -6.46 0.70 -6.51
CA THR A 96 -5.75 1.44 -7.57
C THR A 96 -4.75 2.44 -6.99
N PRO A 97 -3.81 2.95 -7.81
CA PRO A 97 -2.91 4.04 -7.41
C PRO A 97 -3.66 5.29 -6.91
N ASP A 98 -4.83 5.57 -7.49
CA ASP A 98 -5.71 6.68 -7.12
C ASP A 98 -6.58 6.38 -5.89
N ALA A 99 -6.19 5.38 -5.09
CA ALA A 99 -6.85 4.93 -3.87
C ALA A 99 -8.30 4.46 -4.02
N HIS A 100 -8.75 4.12 -5.23
CA HIS A 100 -10.07 3.50 -5.42
C HIS A 100 -10.00 2.02 -5.10
N GLU A 101 -11.00 1.52 -4.37
CA GLU A 101 -11.08 0.14 -3.92
C GLU A 101 -12.18 -0.60 -4.65
N TYR A 102 -11.89 -1.82 -5.08
CA TYR A 102 -12.81 -2.70 -5.77
C TYR A 102 -12.82 -4.06 -5.09
N THR A 103 -14.00 -4.67 -5.00
CA THR A 103 -14.15 -6.08 -4.64
C THR A 103 -14.71 -6.78 -5.86
N LEU A 104 -13.92 -7.67 -6.44
CA LEU A 104 -14.19 -8.34 -7.70
C LEU A 104 -14.39 -9.83 -7.47
N SER A 105 -15.41 -10.40 -8.08
CA SER A 105 -15.51 -11.84 -8.27
C SER A 105 -14.70 -12.28 -9.49
N SER A 106 -14.45 -13.58 -9.60
CA SER A 106 -13.67 -14.13 -10.71
C SER A 106 -14.26 -13.76 -12.06
N ASP A 107 -15.55 -14.01 -12.27
CA ASP A 107 -16.30 -13.75 -13.51
C ASP A 107 -16.19 -12.30 -14.01
N GLN A 108 -16.06 -11.33 -13.10
CA GLN A 108 -15.85 -9.93 -13.44
C GLN A 108 -14.47 -9.65 -14.06
N ILE A 109 -13.51 -10.55 -13.90
CA ILE A 109 -12.16 -10.42 -14.47
C ILE A 109 -12.04 -11.31 -15.70
N ARG A 110 -11.88 -10.65 -16.86
CA ARG A 110 -11.71 -11.30 -18.16
C ARG A 110 -10.27 -11.76 -18.36
N ALA A 111 -9.31 -10.89 -18.10
CA ALA A 111 -7.89 -11.14 -18.31
C ALA A 111 -7.05 -10.32 -17.32
N TRP A 112 -5.77 -10.67 -17.18
CA TRP A 112 -4.80 -9.85 -16.47
C TRP A 112 -3.44 -9.90 -17.14
N LYS A 113 -2.67 -8.84 -16.95
CA LYS A 113 -1.27 -8.76 -17.39
C LYS A 113 -0.43 -8.01 -16.38
N HIS A 114 0.85 -8.38 -16.32
CA HIS A 114 1.83 -7.65 -15.53
C HIS A 114 2.56 -6.69 -16.47
N GLU A 115 2.45 -5.41 -16.17
CA GLU A 115 3.12 -4.33 -16.89
C GLU A 115 4.23 -3.76 -16.02
N TRP A 116 5.35 -3.44 -16.66
CA TRP A 116 6.42 -2.63 -16.09
C TRP A 116 7.06 -1.81 -17.20
N THR A 117 7.58 -0.64 -16.85
CA THR A 117 8.33 0.22 -17.76
C THR A 117 9.82 0.15 -17.43
N HIS A 118 10.65 0.41 -18.43
CA HIS A 118 12.08 0.61 -18.23
C HIS A 118 12.37 2.11 -18.28
N HIS A 119 12.90 2.66 -17.18
CA HIS A 119 13.46 4.00 -17.17
C HIS A 119 14.99 3.91 -17.20
N SER A 120 15.61 4.52 -18.20
CA SER A 120 17.04 4.80 -18.18
C SER A 120 17.31 6.03 -17.32
N ASN A 121 18.33 5.96 -16.46
CA ASN A 121 18.86 7.17 -15.84
C ASN A 121 19.85 7.87 -16.78
N ARG A 122 20.33 9.07 -16.40
CA ARG A 122 21.35 9.82 -17.16
C ARG A 122 22.68 9.06 -17.38
N LEU A 123 22.90 7.96 -16.65
CA LEU A 123 24.07 7.08 -16.75
C LEU A 123 23.81 5.84 -17.63
N GLY A 124 22.66 5.77 -18.31
CA GLY A 124 22.29 4.63 -19.17
C GLY A 124 21.87 3.37 -18.42
N LEU A 125 21.82 3.38 -17.08
CA LEU A 125 21.34 2.24 -16.30
C LEU A 125 19.82 2.14 -16.42
N GLN A 126 19.35 1.01 -16.95
CA GLN A 126 17.93 0.70 -17.01
C GLN A 126 17.43 0.23 -15.65
N ARG A 127 16.42 0.90 -15.12
CA ARG A 127 15.69 0.49 -13.93
C ARG A 127 14.25 0.17 -14.31
N ARG A 128 13.75 -0.96 -13.81
CA ARG A 128 12.33 -1.29 -13.92
C ARG A 128 11.52 -0.35 -13.02
N ALA A 129 10.44 0.17 -13.55
CA ALA A 129 9.51 1.09 -12.91
C ALA A 129 8.07 0.69 -13.26
N CYS A 130 7.09 1.33 -12.61
CA CYS A 130 5.65 1.11 -12.86
C CYS A 130 5.23 -0.37 -12.79
N ASN A 131 5.57 -1.05 -11.70
CA ASN A 131 5.29 -2.47 -11.49
C ASN A 131 3.81 -2.72 -11.18
N LEU A 132 3.00 -2.95 -12.23
CA LEU A 132 1.55 -2.98 -12.17
C LEU A 132 0.99 -4.35 -12.60
N ILE A 133 0.07 -4.90 -11.83
CA ILE A 133 -0.83 -5.94 -12.38
C ILE A 133 -2.08 -5.23 -12.87
N VAL A 134 -2.37 -5.32 -14.16
CA VAL A 134 -3.56 -4.73 -14.76
C VAL A 134 -4.59 -5.82 -15.00
N LEU A 135 -5.75 -5.67 -14.36
CA LEU A 135 -6.92 -6.51 -14.51
C LEU A 135 -7.85 -5.88 -15.55
N GLU A 136 -8.24 -6.66 -16.56
CA GLU A 136 -9.27 -6.29 -17.53
C GLU A 136 -10.60 -6.84 -17.07
N LEU A 137 -11.59 -5.97 -16.92
CA LEU A 137 -12.94 -6.35 -16.51
C LEU A 137 -13.74 -6.91 -17.69
N ALA A 138 -14.61 -7.86 -17.39
CA ALA A 138 -15.59 -8.38 -18.33
C ALA A 138 -16.65 -7.33 -18.67
N GLU A 139 -17.14 -6.60 -17.65
CA GLU A 139 -18.13 -5.53 -17.80
C GLU A 139 -17.82 -4.33 -16.88
N PRO A 140 -17.93 -3.08 -17.38
CA PRO A 140 -18.05 -2.74 -18.78
C PRO A 140 -16.78 -3.17 -19.54
N GLY A 141 -16.98 -3.76 -20.73
CA GLY A 141 -15.89 -4.38 -21.48
C GLY A 141 -14.76 -3.40 -21.77
N GLY A 142 -13.52 -3.84 -21.50
CA GLY A 142 -12.31 -3.04 -21.74
C GLY A 142 -11.92 -2.09 -20.60
N THR A 143 -12.70 -2.01 -19.51
CA THR A 143 -12.25 -1.30 -18.30
C THR A 143 -11.05 -2.00 -17.68
N ARG A 144 -10.02 -1.23 -17.34
CA ARG A 144 -8.75 -1.72 -16.81
C ARG A 144 -8.50 -1.18 -15.41
N ILE A 145 -8.22 -2.07 -14.46
CA ILE A 145 -7.87 -1.75 -13.09
C ILE A 145 -6.39 -2.08 -12.87
N GLY A 146 -5.57 -1.07 -12.61
CA GLY A 146 -4.16 -1.26 -12.27
C GLY A 146 -3.95 -1.42 -10.77
N VAL A 147 -3.17 -2.43 -10.38
CA VAL A 147 -2.74 -2.66 -8.99
C VAL A 147 -1.24 -2.43 -8.90
N ASP A 148 -0.84 -1.42 -8.13
CA ASP A 148 0.57 -1.05 -7.97
C ASP A 148 1.29 -1.89 -6.90
N PHE A 149 2.46 -2.38 -7.27
CA PHE A 149 3.39 -3.09 -6.40
C PHE A 149 4.68 -2.29 -6.17
N GLY A 150 4.77 -1.06 -6.67
CA GLY A 150 5.93 -0.19 -6.49
C GLY A 150 7.21 -0.80 -7.04
N ARG A 151 8.15 -1.16 -6.16
CA ARG A 151 9.42 -1.80 -6.53
C ARG A 151 9.45 -3.31 -6.29
N ASP A 152 8.37 -3.88 -5.75
CA ASP A 152 8.34 -5.29 -5.37
C ASP A 152 7.90 -6.19 -6.54
N HIS A 153 8.83 -6.39 -7.48
CA HIS A 153 8.60 -7.23 -8.65
C HIS A 153 8.32 -8.69 -8.29
N ALA A 154 8.96 -9.20 -7.24
CA ALA A 154 8.76 -10.57 -6.78
C ALA A 154 7.33 -10.76 -6.26
N ALA A 155 6.81 -9.83 -5.46
CA ALA A 155 5.42 -9.87 -5.02
C ALA A 155 4.45 -9.83 -6.20
N ALA A 156 4.67 -8.94 -7.19
CA ALA A 156 3.83 -8.87 -8.38
C ALA A 156 3.80 -10.21 -9.15
N SER A 157 4.96 -10.83 -9.40
CA SER A 157 5.01 -12.14 -10.08
C SER A 157 4.32 -13.24 -9.28
N GLN A 158 4.47 -13.27 -7.95
CA GLN A 158 3.74 -14.24 -7.13
C GLN A 158 2.22 -14.00 -7.18
N TRP A 159 1.80 -12.73 -7.21
CA TRP A 159 0.38 -12.39 -7.31
C TRP A 159 -0.22 -12.74 -8.68
N GLN A 160 0.54 -12.65 -9.77
CA GLN A 160 0.08 -13.19 -11.05
C GLN A 160 -0.24 -14.69 -10.95
N ALA A 161 0.64 -15.47 -10.30
CA ALA A 161 0.42 -16.90 -10.12
C ALA A 161 -0.81 -17.18 -9.24
N ARG A 162 -1.02 -16.39 -8.17
CA ARG A 162 -2.19 -16.50 -7.29
C ARG A 162 -3.49 -16.19 -8.01
N ILE A 163 -3.53 -15.13 -8.82
CA ILE A 163 -4.71 -14.78 -9.64
C ILE A 163 -4.99 -15.91 -10.64
N ALA A 164 -3.96 -16.44 -11.29
CA ALA A 164 -4.09 -17.55 -12.25
C ALA A 164 -4.64 -18.83 -11.61
N TYR A 165 -4.24 -19.11 -10.37
CA TYR A 165 -4.73 -20.26 -9.61
C TYR A 165 -6.20 -20.06 -9.18
N TRP A 166 -6.50 -18.90 -8.58
CA TRP A 166 -7.85 -18.55 -8.15
C TRP A 166 -8.84 -18.57 -9.31
N LYS A 167 -8.52 -17.94 -10.44
CA LYS A 167 -9.36 -17.93 -11.65
C LYS A 167 -9.65 -19.34 -12.18
N ARG A 168 -8.65 -20.23 -12.18
CA ARG A 168 -8.81 -21.63 -12.61
C ARG A 168 -9.69 -22.44 -11.67
N ARG A 169 -9.52 -22.28 -10.36
CA ARG A 169 -10.34 -22.99 -9.37
C ARG A 169 -11.83 -22.74 -9.60
N ASP A 170 -12.22 -21.48 -9.79
CA ASP A 170 -13.63 -21.13 -10.04
C ASP A 170 -14.16 -21.77 -11.33
N LEU A 171 -13.33 -21.87 -12.38
CA LEU A 171 -13.72 -22.56 -13.62
C LEU A 171 -13.97 -24.06 -13.41
N PHE A 172 -13.20 -24.71 -12.54
CA PHE A 172 -13.42 -26.13 -12.21
C PHE A 172 -14.67 -26.34 -11.34
N ASP A 173 -14.93 -25.43 -10.40
CA ASP A 173 -16.14 -25.50 -9.56
C ASP A 173 -17.43 -25.23 -10.37
N MET A 174 -17.33 -24.57 -11.53
CA MET A 174 -18.44 -24.36 -12.47
C MET A 174 -18.69 -25.52 -13.46
N GLN A 175 -17.79 -26.50 -13.58
CA GLN A 175 -18.08 -27.68 -14.40
C GLN A 175 -19.11 -28.55 -13.67
N PRO A 176 -20.26 -28.88 -14.28
CA PRO A 176 -21.24 -29.76 -13.66
C PRO A 176 -20.55 -31.09 -13.35
N ARG A 177 -20.56 -31.48 -12.07
CA ARG A 177 -20.15 -32.83 -11.68
C ARG A 177 -21.04 -33.79 -12.46
N HIS A 178 -20.50 -34.41 -13.50
CA HIS A 178 -21.21 -35.46 -14.21
C HIS A 178 -21.58 -36.51 -13.15
N ALA A 179 -22.88 -36.61 -12.88
CA ALA A 179 -23.42 -37.65 -12.04
C ALA A 179 -22.96 -38.99 -12.63
N PRO A 180 -22.35 -39.90 -11.84
CA PRO A 180 -22.12 -41.24 -12.33
C PRO A 180 -23.48 -41.85 -12.66
N LEU A 181 -23.60 -42.34 -13.90
CA LEU A 181 -24.70 -43.19 -14.36
C LEU A 181 -24.74 -44.49 -13.54
#